data_AF-A0A6G3DGC0-F1
#
_entry.id   AF-A0A6G3DGC0-F1
#
_cell.length_a   1.000
_cell.length_b   1.000
_cell.length_c   1.000
_cell.angle_alpha   90.00
_cell.angle_beta   90.00
_cell.angle_gamma   90.00
#
_symmetry.space_group_name_H-M   'P 1'
#
loop_
_entity.id
_entity.type
_entity.pdbx_description
1 polymer ?
#
loop_
_entity_poly.entity_id
_entity_poly.type
_entity_poly.pdbx_seq_one_letter_code
_entity_poly.pdbx_strand_id
1 'polypeptide(L)' 'WRPADTPPPAYRSGVAWLPHSRSAALAVGPTGTDLTTDGGHTWRTVDTGSYDTVDCTPDLACWAAGEQGRIARLER' A
#
# COMPACT_ATOMS: atom_id res chain seq x y z
N TRP A 1 16.10 5.99 -11.84
CA TRP A 1 15.41 5.95 -10.52
C TRP A 1 15.45 7.33 -9.91
N ARG A 2 14.37 7.80 -9.29
CA ARG A 2 14.27 9.10 -8.61
C ARG A 2 13.63 8.88 -7.24
N PRO A 3 14.15 9.49 -6.16
CA PRO A 3 13.48 9.47 -4.86
C PRO A 3 12.07 10.09 -4.95
N ALA A 4 11.17 9.64 -4.09
CA ALA A 4 9.89 10.30 -3.86
C ALA A 4 10.12 11.68 -3.22
N ASP A 5 9.31 12.67 -3.60
CA ASP A 5 9.33 14.01 -2.99
C ASP A 5 8.80 13.95 -1.55
N THR A 6 7.84 13.07 -1.28
CA THR A 6 7.38 12.72 0.07
C THR A 6 7.33 11.20 0.18
N PRO A 7 8.38 10.56 0.74
CA PRO A 7 8.43 9.11 0.89
C PRO A 7 7.47 8.62 1.98
N PRO A 8 7.15 7.31 2.03
CA PRO A 8 6.52 6.70 3.20
C PRO A 8 7.31 7.03 4.48
N PRO A 9 6.65 7.32 5.60
CA PRO A 9 7.31 7.78 6.82
C PRO A 9 8.13 6.68 7.53
N ALA A 10 7.99 5.42 7.12
CA ALA A 10 8.64 4.28 7.72
C ALA A 10 8.83 3.14 6.70
N TYR A 11 9.52 2.08 7.12
CA TYR A 11 9.73 0.88 6.31
C TYR A 11 8.41 0.25 5.84
N ARG A 12 8.39 -0.18 4.56
CA ARG A 12 7.28 -0.90 3.92
C ARG A 12 7.80 -2.18 3.31
N SER A 13 7.19 -3.29 3.67
CA SER A 13 7.56 -4.65 3.26
C SER A 13 6.98 -5.06 1.91
N GLY A 14 5.85 -4.46 1.50
CA GLY A 14 5.18 -4.77 0.25
C GLY A 14 4.55 -3.55 -0.41
N VAL A 15 4.39 -3.60 -1.74
CA VAL A 15 3.69 -2.57 -2.53
C VAL A 15 2.90 -3.22 -3.66
N ALA A 16 1.68 -2.76 -3.89
CA ALA A 16 0.81 -3.21 -4.98
C ALA A 16 0.14 -2.02 -5.67
N TRP A 17 0.15 -2.03 -7.00
CA TRP A 17 -0.59 -1.04 -7.81
C TRP A 17 -2.08 -1.33 -7.77
N LEU A 18 -2.88 -0.28 -7.63
CA LEU A 18 -4.33 -0.42 -7.69
C LEU A 18 -4.76 -0.75 -9.13
N PRO A 19 -5.62 -1.76 -9.30
CA PRO A 19 -6.10 -2.17 -10.60
C PRO A 19 -6.86 -1.02 -11.26
N HIS A 20 -6.69 -0.88 -12.57
CA HIS A 20 -7.23 0.23 -13.38
C HIS A 20 -6.71 1.63 -13.04
N SER A 21 -5.71 1.75 -12.14
CA SER A 21 -4.95 2.99 -11.95
C SER A 21 -3.53 2.83 -12.51
N ARG A 22 -3.04 3.89 -13.18
CA ARG A 22 -1.65 3.96 -13.64
C ARG A 22 -0.73 4.69 -12.65
N SER A 23 -1.29 5.24 -11.59
CA SER A 23 -0.58 6.14 -10.66
C SER A 23 -0.87 5.87 -9.19
N ALA A 24 -1.81 4.98 -8.86
CA ALA A 24 -2.17 4.68 -7.48
C ALA A 24 -1.64 3.33 -7.03
N ALA A 25 -1.01 3.29 -5.86
CA ALA A 25 -0.50 2.08 -5.23
C ALA A 25 -0.61 2.17 -3.71
N LEU A 26 -0.72 1.01 -3.06
CA LEU A 26 -0.62 0.85 -1.62
C LEU A 26 0.73 0.25 -1.26
N ALA A 27 1.42 0.85 -0.29
CA ALA A 27 2.60 0.29 0.33
C ALA A 27 2.27 -0.06 1.79
N VAL A 28 2.55 -1.29 2.21
CA VAL A 28 2.23 -1.78 3.55
C VAL A 28 3.49 -2.12 4.34
N GLY A 29 3.39 -2.07 5.66
CA GLY A 29 4.44 -2.55 6.55
C GLY A 29 3.98 -2.64 8.00
N PRO A 30 4.90 -2.97 8.92
CA PRO A 30 4.59 -3.18 10.33
C PRO A 30 4.00 -1.96 11.05
N THR A 31 4.21 -0.76 10.50
CA THR A 31 3.76 0.51 11.10
C THR A 31 2.67 1.23 10.30
N GLY A 32 2.08 0.57 9.30
CA GLY A 32 0.95 1.13 8.57
C GLY A 32 0.95 0.88 7.07
N THR A 33 -0.05 1.47 6.43
CA THR A 33 -0.27 1.47 4.98
C THR A 33 -0.26 2.90 4.47
N ASP A 34 0.48 3.14 3.39
CA ASP A 34 0.53 4.42 2.68
C ASP A 34 -0.01 4.28 1.26
N LEU A 35 -0.75 5.29 0.82
CA LEU A 35 -1.28 5.42 -0.53
C LEU A 35 -0.50 6.47 -1.30
N THR A 36 -0.13 6.15 -2.53
CA THR A 36 0.19 7.14 -3.56
C THR A 36 -0.95 7.21 -4.58
N THR A 37 -1.12 8.36 -5.23
CA THR A 37 -2.03 8.54 -6.38
C THR A 37 -1.35 9.24 -7.56
N ASP A 38 -0.06 9.55 -7.43
CA ASP A 38 0.72 10.33 -8.38
C ASP A 38 1.92 9.55 -8.96
N GLY A 39 1.91 8.22 -8.84
CA GLY A 39 2.98 7.36 -9.37
C GLY A 39 4.14 7.14 -8.40
N GLY A 40 3.92 7.35 -7.11
CA GLY A 40 4.92 7.16 -6.05
C GLY A 40 5.75 8.40 -5.77
N HIS A 41 5.35 9.59 -6.24
CA HIS A 41 6.02 10.85 -5.96
C HIS A 41 5.70 11.34 -4.54
N THR A 42 4.45 11.20 -4.12
CA THR A 42 4.01 11.47 -2.75
C THR A 42 3.23 10.31 -2.18
N TRP A 43 3.42 10.09 -0.88
CA TRP A 43 2.79 9.02 -0.11
C TRP A 43 2.09 9.60 1.12
N ARG A 44 0.89 9.12 1.41
CA ARG A 44 0.11 9.51 2.60
C ARG A 44 -0.35 8.28 3.37
N THR A 45 -0.23 8.31 4.69
CA THR A 45 -0.72 7.21 5.53
C THR A 45 -2.25 7.17 5.50
N VAL A 46 -2.79 5.96 5.28
CA VAL A 46 -4.23 5.69 5.23
C VAL A 46 -4.69 4.71 6.30
N ASP A 47 -3.77 3.92 6.82
CA ASP A 47 -4.01 2.99 7.92
C ASP A 47 -2.73 2.83 8.75
N THR A 48 -2.87 2.54 10.04
CA THR A 48 -1.74 2.31 10.96
C THR A 48 -1.61 0.84 11.37
N GLY A 49 -2.39 -0.05 10.74
CA GLY A 49 -2.31 -1.49 10.95
C GLY A 49 -1.04 -2.10 10.38
N SER A 50 -0.57 -3.15 11.05
CA SER A 50 0.58 -3.96 10.63
C SER A 50 0.15 -4.95 9.55
N TYR A 51 0.79 -4.88 8.38
CA TYR A 51 0.72 -5.89 7.33
C TYR A 51 2.12 -6.19 6.79
N ASP A 52 2.35 -7.46 6.45
CA ASP A 52 3.62 -7.95 5.91
C ASP A 52 3.62 -7.96 4.38
N THR A 53 2.45 -8.13 3.76
CA THR A 53 2.29 -8.21 2.30
C THR A 53 0.97 -7.61 1.84
N VAL A 54 0.95 -7.19 0.57
CA VAL A 54 -0.23 -6.66 -0.13
C VAL A 54 -0.20 -7.15 -1.57
N ASP A 55 -1.37 -7.51 -2.11
CA ASP A 55 -1.55 -7.82 -3.52
C ASP A 55 -2.90 -7.31 -4.02
N CYS A 56 -2.96 -6.97 -5.31
CA CYS A 56 -4.17 -6.53 -5.97
C CYS A 56 -4.43 -7.34 -7.24
N THR A 57 -5.64 -7.85 -7.37
CA THR A 57 -6.08 -8.67 -8.48
C THR A 57 -6.80 -7.84 -9.56
N PRO A 58 -6.84 -8.33 -10.83
CA PRO A 58 -7.48 -7.59 -11.94
C PRO A 58 -8.97 -7.28 -11.73
N ASP A 59 -9.65 -8.02 -10.86
CA ASP A 59 -11.07 -7.85 -10.52
C ASP A 59 -11.35 -6.78 -9.45
N LEU A 60 -10.39 -5.86 -9.22
CA LEU A 60 -10.48 -4.75 -8.27
C LEU A 60 -10.31 -5.12 -6.79
N ALA A 61 -10.09 -6.38 -6.46
CA ALA A 61 -9.79 -6.74 -5.08
C ALA A 61 -8.33 -6.44 -4.73
N CYS A 62 -8.13 -5.78 -3.59
CA CYS A 62 -6.81 -5.61 -2.97
C CYS A 62 -6.86 -6.18 -1.56
N TRP A 63 -5.90 -7.04 -1.25
CA TRP A 63 -5.80 -7.74 0.02
C TRP A 63 -4.46 -7.46 0.69
N ALA A 64 -4.46 -7.37 2.01
CA ALA A 64 -3.27 -7.31 2.82
C ALA A 64 -3.30 -8.40 3.89
N ALA A 65 -2.14 -8.97 4.20
CA ALA A 65 -1.99 -9.97 5.25
C ALA A 65 -0.86 -9.57 6.20
N GLY A 66 -1.01 -9.85 7.49
CA GLY A 66 -0.11 -9.36 8.53
C GLY A 66 -0.08 -10.19 9.80
N GLU A 67 0.37 -9.55 10.87
CA GLU A 67 0.59 -10.16 12.17
C GLU A 67 -0.62 -10.97 12.67
N GLN A 68 -0.34 -12.05 13.40
CA GLN A 68 -1.36 -12.88 14.05
C GLN A 68 -2.44 -13.41 13.09
N GLY A 69 -2.09 -13.58 11.80
CA GLY A 69 -3.02 -14.05 10.78
C GLY A 69 -4.05 -12.99 10.35
N ARG A 70 -3.76 -11.70 10.58
CA ARG A 70 -4.63 -10.61 10.12
C ARG A 70 -4.76 -10.63 8.60
N ILE A 71 -5.99 -10.46 8.12
CA ILE A 71 -6.32 -10.27 6.71
C ILE A 71 -7.20 -9.03 6.59
N ALA A 72 -6.90 -8.15 5.64
CA ALA A 72 -7.72 -7.00 5.32
C ALA A 72 -7.98 -6.94 3.82
N ARG A 73 -9.14 -6.39 3.46
CA ARG A 73 -9.50 -6.04 2.09
C ARG A 73 -9.65 -4.52 2.00
N LEU A 74 -9.15 -3.93 0.92
CA LEU A 74 -9.42 -2.52 0.63
C LEU A 74 -10.90 -2.37 0.29
N GLU A 75 -11.62 -1.57 1.07
CA GLU A 75 -13.00 -1.17 0.81
C GLU A 75 -13.06 0.29 0.34
N ARG A 76 -14.19 0.65 -0.25
CA ARG A 76 -14.45 1.98 -0.81
C ARG A 76 -14.71 3.03 0.27
#